data_AF-A0A6A0GQF2-F1
#
_entry.id   AF-A0A6A0GQF2-F1
#
_cell.length_a   1.000
_cell.length_b   1.000
_cell.length_c   1.000
_cell.angle_alpha   90.00
_cell.angle_beta   90.00
_cell.angle_gamma   90.00
#
_symmetry.space_group_name_H-M   'P 1'
#
loop_
_entity.id
_entity.type
_entity.pdbx_description
1 polymer ?
#
loop_
_entity_poly.entity_id
_entity_poly.type
_entity_poly.pdbx_seq_one_letter_code
_entity_poly.pdbx_strand_id
1 'polypeptide(L)'
;MEHCAIHGCPDNSVCRNLMDGYECLADRTMNGVNATASFTAVFTAPPAVVNEISIAFRSQNGGVMFVAEMESAAVEIGVVAVADGAVIAVLQGNASEALRVDFFSSRALDGDWHVLNVTLVPGTSVRVVLDSANLTPVSPQPTIIDMTILTLHGNIHLGGGQSSSTGFTLAGGEHLGDHVPDAVVASSVALPPFYRGCFGEVRVQSLLLPSYPAQLLSGDASPNKFQLMLEESGELGCRVCYDHECEHGGHCASPADNFTCSCLSGFEGHFCEINIDDCVGNTCQNGASCRDGIDFYMCECAAGYTGANCETEINECEAQPCMHGGTCTDNVASFTCACTEDYVGDTCADLKINSCENRRCQNNATCSDLFLSMESQLSRVPDNYSCQCLFGYTGHDCDTVVDFCKDINCHFGTCSLSYVKPGWRCSCQKGYEGQLCDNDIDECASGPCLNGAACTESVDSYHCDCLPGWEGETCNEDVDECALHVANCSDINQCINTPGSFECDCPDDLCGSTCSLHNPCMEFQCYNEGVCVPQCDESLPAASNQTWPFCNCAEGWVGETCQEPQSLLSSTALAILIGALVGVMVICAVVGLVVFFMMAKKKRATRGTYSPSRQEFYSPRVEMDAMMKPPPEERLI
;
A
#
# COMPACT_ATOMS: atom_id res chain seq x y z
N MET A 1 88.08 -24.70 -52.11
CA MET A 1 87.88 -23.28 -51.75
C MET A 1 86.72 -23.24 -50.77
N GLU A 2 86.81 -22.46 -49.70
CA GLU A 2 85.65 -22.26 -48.81
C GLU A 2 84.63 -21.40 -49.55
N HIS A 3 83.56 -22.03 -50.05
CA HIS A 3 82.49 -21.37 -50.80
C HIS A 3 81.85 -20.24 -49.99
N CYS A 4 81.72 -20.40 -48.66
CA CYS A 4 81.23 -19.36 -47.75
C CYS A 4 82.14 -18.14 -47.63
N ALA A 5 83.42 -18.23 -48.01
CA ALA A 5 84.34 -17.09 -48.00
C ALA A 5 84.22 -16.23 -49.29
N ILE A 6 83.61 -16.79 -50.34
CA ILE A 6 83.46 -16.17 -51.66
C ILE A 6 82.01 -15.68 -51.86
N HIS A 7 81.04 -16.46 -51.38
CA HIS A 7 79.62 -16.19 -51.49
C HIS A 7 79.05 -15.81 -50.12
N GLY A 8 78.28 -14.73 -50.05
CA GLY A 8 77.55 -14.33 -48.85
C GLY A 8 76.19 -15.00 -48.78
N CYS A 9 75.80 -15.48 -47.60
CA CYS A 9 74.42 -15.83 -47.33
C CYS A 9 73.59 -14.56 -47.01
N PRO A 10 72.26 -14.57 -47.22
CA PRO A 10 71.39 -13.45 -46.85
C PRO A 10 71.40 -13.16 -45.34
N ASP A 11 70.93 -11.97 -44.94
CA ASP A 11 70.88 -11.55 -43.53
C ASP A 11 70.08 -12.54 -42.65
N ASN A 12 70.46 -12.68 -41.38
CA ASN A 12 69.88 -13.67 -40.43
C ASN A 12 70.05 -15.14 -40.84
N SER A 13 71.15 -15.47 -41.53
CA SER A 13 71.49 -16.86 -41.85
C SER A 13 72.95 -17.20 -41.58
N VAL A 14 73.22 -18.49 -41.39
CA VAL A 14 74.56 -19.04 -41.15
C VAL A 14 75.00 -19.85 -42.37
N CYS A 15 76.14 -19.49 -42.95
CA CYS A 15 76.71 -20.21 -44.10
C CYS A 15 77.43 -21.49 -43.66
N ARG A 16 77.17 -22.60 -44.35
CA ARG A 16 77.86 -23.88 -44.15
C ARG A 16 78.48 -24.37 -45.45
N ASN A 17 79.78 -24.66 -45.43
CA ASN A 17 80.51 -25.18 -46.59
C ASN A 17 80.17 -26.65 -46.84
N LEU A 18 79.94 -27.00 -48.11
CA LEU A 18 79.78 -28.37 -48.59
C LEU A 18 80.95 -28.75 -49.50
N MET A 19 81.08 -30.04 -49.84
CA MET A 19 82.14 -30.51 -50.74
C MET A 19 82.06 -29.85 -52.13
N ASP A 20 80.83 -29.72 -52.67
CA ASP A 20 80.58 -29.20 -54.02
C ASP A 20 79.78 -27.88 -54.01
N GLY A 21 79.72 -27.17 -52.88
CA GLY A 21 78.94 -25.93 -52.75
C GLY A 21 78.89 -25.33 -51.35
N TYR A 22 77.80 -24.62 -51.05
CA TYR A 22 77.47 -24.09 -49.73
C TYR A 22 75.95 -24.08 -49.53
N GLU A 23 75.51 -24.03 -48.28
CA GLU A 23 74.12 -23.85 -47.90
C GLU A 23 73.98 -22.77 -46.81
N CYS A 24 72.81 -22.13 -46.76
CA CYS A 24 72.50 -21.07 -45.80
C CYS A 24 71.38 -21.55 -44.88
N LEU A 25 71.67 -21.62 -43.57
CA LEU A 25 70.75 -22.05 -42.53
C LEU A 25 70.08 -20.82 -41.91
N ALA A 26 68.77 -20.80 -41.83
CA ALA A 26 68.03 -19.76 -41.13
C ALA A 26 66.75 -20.34 -40.53
N ASP A 27 66.40 -19.88 -39.34
CA ASP A 27 65.13 -20.22 -38.69
C ASP A 27 63.97 -19.56 -39.42
N ARG A 28 62.81 -20.18 -39.30
CA ARG A 28 61.59 -19.79 -40.01
C ARG A 28 60.39 -19.91 -39.09
N THR A 29 59.62 -18.84 -38.99
CA THR A 29 58.40 -18.77 -38.19
C THR A 29 57.20 -19.19 -39.02
N MET A 30 56.34 -20.02 -38.42
CA MET A 30 55.03 -20.36 -38.91
C MET A 30 53.96 -19.82 -37.95
N ASN A 31 53.04 -19.03 -38.48
CA ASN A 31 52.03 -18.29 -37.71
C ASN A 31 50.82 -19.14 -37.28
N GLY A 32 50.72 -20.41 -37.69
CA GLY A 32 49.56 -21.27 -37.38
C GLY A 32 48.29 -20.97 -38.16
N VAL A 33 48.32 -20.07 -39.16
CA VAL A 33 47.14 -19.63 -39.92
C VAL A 33 47.27 -19.93 -41.40
N ASN A 34 48.37 -19.50 -42.02
CA ASN A 34 48.60 -19.64 -43.46
C ASN A 34 50.09 -19.63 -43.83
N ALA A 35 50.97 -19.57 -42.83
CA ALA A 35 52.41 -19.61 -43.05
C ALA A 35 52.82 -20.99 -43.58
N THR A 36 53.16 -21.07 -44.86
CA THR A 36 53.60 -22.31 -45.51
C THR A 36 54.77 -22.07 -46.46
N ALA A 37 55.61 -23.09 -46.64
CA ALA A 37 56.73 -23.06 -47.58
C ALA A 37 56.73 -24.33 -48.44
N SER A 38 56.76 -24.16 -49.77
CA SER A 38 56.66 -25.26 -50.73
C SER A 38 57.97 -25.47 -51.48
N PHE A 39 58.40 -26.72 -51.62
CA PHE A 39 59.69 -27.12 -52.17
C PHE A 39 59.53 -28.14 -53.28
N THR A 40 60.39 -28.03 -54.29
CA THR A 40 60.53 -29.03 -55.35
C THR A 40 61.94 -29.59 -55.37
N ALA A 41 62.09 -30.86 -55.73
CA ALA A 41 63.38 -31.52 -55.79
C ALA A 41 64.03 -31.34 -57.17
N VAL A 42 65.32 -31.04 -57.19
CA VAL A 42 66.14 -30.93 -58.40
C VAL A 42 67.31 -31.89 -58.29
N PHE A 43 67.20 -33.02 -58.99
CA PHE A 43 68.21 -34.08 -59.01
C PHE A 43 68.84 -34.21 -60.39
N THR A 44 70.17 -34.19 -60.45
CA THR A 44 70.92 -34.50 -61.68
C THR A 44 71.17 -35.99 -61.85
N ALA A 45 71.13 -36.76 -60.75
CA ALA A 45 71.08 -38.21 -60.74
C ALA A 45 70.12 -38.68 -59.64
N PRO A 46 69.24 -39.68 -59.90
CA PRO A 46 68.29 -40.14 -58.89
C PRO A 46 69.03 -40.69 -57.66
N PRO A 47 68.69 -40.25 -56.44
CA PRO A 47 69.28 -40.79 -55.21
C PRO A 47 68.92 -42.28 -55.04
N ALA A 48 69.82 -43.06 -54.44
CA ALA A 48 69.67 -44.51 -54.34
C ALA A 48 68.50 -44.95 -53.43
N VAL A 49 68.32 -44.30 -52.27
CA VAL A 49 67.15 -44.47 -51.36
C VAL A 49 66.93 -43.17 -50.58
N VAL A 50 65.70 -42.67 -50.50
CA VAL A 50 65.31 -41.58 -49.60
C VAL A 50 64.40 -42.15 -48.52
N ASN A 51 64.77 -42.02 -47.25
CA ASN A 51 64.03 -42.66 -46.17
C ASN A 51 64.23 -42.05 -44.78
N GLU A 52 64.95 -40.93 -44.67
CA GLU A 52 65.19 -40.23 -43.41
C GLU A 52 64.73 -38.78 -43.54
N ILE A 53 63.99 -38.29 -42.54
CA ILE A 53 63.55 -36.91 -42.43
C ILE A 53 63.98 -36.41 -41.05
N SER A 54 64.61 -35.25 -40.99
CA SER A 54 65.04 -34.60 -39.75
C SER A 54 64.44 -33.21 -39.71
N ILE A 55 63.70 -32.87 -38.66
CA ILE A 55 63.02 -31.58 -38.49
C ILE A 55 63.43 -31.01 -37.14
N ALA A 56 64.19 -29.91 -37.13
CA ALA A 56 64.38 -29.10 -35.94
C ALA A 56 63.19 -28.15 -35.80
N PHE A 57 62.52 -28.16 -34.65
CA PHE A 57 61.29 -27.39 -34.43
C PHE A 57 61.14 -26.94 -32.97
N ARG A 58 60.28 -25.94 -32.76
CA ARG A 58 59.95 -25.38 -31.45
C ARG A 58 58.52 -24.84 -31.45
N SER A 59 57.66 -25.28 -30.53
CA SER A 59 56.25 -24.86 -30.45
C SER A 59 55.61 -25.19 -29.09
N GLN A 60 54.51 -24.50 -28.75
CA GLN A 60 53.59 -24.88 -27.67
C GLN A 60 52.18 -25.24 -28.16
N ASN A 61 51.87 -24.96 -29.44
CA ASN A 61 50.52 -25.12 -30.00
C ASN A 61 50.43 -26.29 -31.01
N GLY A 62 51.56 -26.67 -31.62
CA GLY A 62 51.62 -27.72 -32.63
C GLY A 62 51.01 -27.33 -33.98
N GLY A 63 50.58 -28.34 -34.73
CA GLY A 63 50.03 -28.32 -36.07
C GLY A 63 50.76 -29.25 -37.04
N VAL A 64 50.34 -29.26 -38.30
CA VAL A 64 50.96 -30.06 -39.38
C VAL A 64 52.28 -29.43 -39.80
N MET A 65 53.39 -30.12 -39.56
CA MET A 65 54.74 -29.59 -39.76
C MET A 65 55.26 -29.80 -41.18
N PHE A 66 55.09 -31.02 -41.70
CA PHE A 66 55.67 -31.46 -42.97
C PHE A 66 54.65 -32.29 -43.74
N VAL A 67 54.46 -31.95 -45.01
CA VAL A 67 53.61 -32.69 -45.94
C VAL A 67 54.41 -32.97 -47.21
N ALA A 68 54.48 -34.22 -47.65
CA ALA A 68 54.99 -34.58 -48.96
C ALA A 68 53.83 -35.08 -49.82
N GLU A 69 53.46 -34.30 -50.85
CA GLU A 69 52.41 -34.62 -51.81
C GLU A 69 52.96 -35.44 -52.98
N MET A 70 52.23 -36.48 -53.39
CA MET A 70 52.56 -37.34 -54.53
C MET A 70 51.41 -37.47 -55.52
N GLU A 71 51.67 -38.10 -56.67
CA GLU A 71 50.64 -38.40 -57.68
C GLU A 71 49.48 -39.28 -57.17
N SER A 72 49.68 -40.15 -56.15
CA SER A 72 48.65 -41.07 -55.64
C SER A 72 48.53 -41.19 -54.12
N ALA A 73 49.34 -40.43 -53.38
CA ALA A 73 49.51 -40.57 -51.93
C ALA A 73 50.04 -39.27 -51.30
N ALA A 74 49.88 -39.12 -49.99
CA ALA A 74 50.49 -38.02 -49.23
C ALA A 74 51.08 -38.57 -47.92
N VAL A 75 52.23 -38.03 -47.52
CA VAL A 75 52.83 -38.27 -46.21
C VAL A 75 52.76 -36.99 -45.39
N GLU A 76 52.11 -37.05 -44.24
CA GLU A 76 51.94 -35.91 -43.35
C GLU A 76 52.55 -36.21 -41.97
N ILE A 77 53.34 -35.28 -41.46
CA ILE A 77 53.95 -35.33 -40.14
C ILE A 77 53.48 -34.09 -39.37
N GLY A 78 52.83 -34.32 -38.23
CA GLY A 78 52.30 -33.25 -37.37
C GLY A 78 52.51 -33.53 -35.89
N VAL A 79 52.42 -32.48 -35.09
CA VAL A 79 52.50 -32.53 -33.62
C VAL A 79 51.29 -31.82 -33.03
N VAL A 80 50.65 -32.38 -32.00
CA VAL A 80 49.57 -31.72 -31.26
C VAL A 80 49.60 -32.11 -29.79
N ALA A 81 49.11 -31.23 -28.92
CA ALA A 81 48.97 -31.51 -27.50
C ALA A 81 47.72 -32.36 -27.23
N VAL A 82 47.85 -33.38 -26.39
CA VAL A 82 46.75 -34.19 -25.85
C VAL A 82 46.89 -34.25 -24.33
N ALA A 83 45.81 -34.56 -23.61
CA ALA A 83 45.92 -34.94 -22.20
C ALA A 83 46.98 -36.06 -22.07
N ASP A 84 47.90 -35.92 -21.10
CA ASP A 84 49.08 -36.78 -20.85
C ASP A 84 50.31 -36.64 -21.79
N GLY A 85 50.34 -35.70 -22.75
CA GLY A 85 51.54 -35.37 -23.53
C GLY A 85 51.27 -34.97 -24.98
N ALA A 86 52.32 -34.63 -25.73
CA ALA A 86 52.20 -34.32 -27.16
C ALA A 86 52.23 -35.60 -28.02
N VAL A 87 51.41 -35.63 -29.06
CA VAL A 87 51.35 -36.70 -30.06
C VAL A 87 52.05 -36.25 -31.33
N ILE A 88 53.01 -37.04 -31.79
CA ILE A 88 53.56 -36.95 -33.14
C ILE A 88 52.82 -37.98 -34.00
N ALA A 89 52.08 -37.51 -34.99
CA ALA A 89 51.38 -38.36 -35.94
C ALA A 89 52.17 -38.40 -37.25
N VAL A 90 52.43 -39.61 -37.76
CA VAL A 90 52.93 -39.85 -39.11
C VAL A 90 51.84 -40.57 -39.90
N LEU A 91 51.38 -39.94 -40.97
CA LEU A 91 50.35 -40.45 -41.85
C LEU A 91 50.96 -40.83 -43.19
N GLN A 92 50.55 -41.98 -43.71
CA GLN A 92 50.86 -42.42 -45.07
C GLN A 92 49.55 -42.89 -45.71
N GLY A 93 49.01 -42.11 -46.64
CA GLY A 93 47.77 -42.47 -47.33
C GLY A 93 48.04 -43.01 -48.73
N ASN A 94 47.44 -44.16 -49.08
CA ASN A 94 47.05 -44.42 -50.47
C ASN A 94 45.62 -43.87 -50.64
N ALA A 95 45.22 -43.44 -51.83
CA ALA A 95 43.93 -42.82 -52.11
C ALA A 95 42.66 -43.61 -51.65
N SER A 96 42.78 -44.86 -51.19
CA SER A 96 41.70 -45.69 -50.68
C SER A 96 41.77 -46.08 -49.19
N GLU A 97 42.91 -45.97 -48.52
CA GLU A 97 43.05 -46.25 -47.07
C GLU A 97 44.14 -45.34 -46.48
N ALA A 98 43.73 -44.36 -45.67
CA ALA A 98 44.65 -43.52 -44.91
C ALA A 98 45.16 -44.32 -43.72
N LEU A 99 46.47 -44.51 -43.66
CA LEU A 99 47.07 -45.34 -42.63
C LEU A 99 47.91 -44.46 -41.70
N ARG A 100 47.80 -44.70 -40.39
CA ARG A 100 48.25 -43.80 -39.32
C ARG A 100 49.09 -44.49 -38.25
N VAL A 101 50.21 -43.85 -37.89
CA VAL A 101 51.07 -44.25 -36.76
C VAL A 101 51.28 -43.08 -35.82
N ASP A 102 50.87 -43.25 -34.56
CA ASP A 102 51.01 -42.23 -33.53
C ASP A 102 52.13 -42.58 -32.55
N PHE A 103 52.85 -41.55 -32.13
CA PHE A 103 53.92 -41.59 -31.13
C PHE A 103 53.64 -40.53 -30.05
N PHE A 104 53.94 -40.83 -28.79
CA PHE A 104 53.70 -39.91 -27.68
C PHE A 104 55.03 -39.41 -27.08
N SER A 105 55.07 -38.12 -26.75
CA SER A 105 56.17 -37.47 -26.03
C SER A 105 55.63 -36.30 -25.22
N SER A 106 55.94 -36.22 -23.93
CA SER A 106 55.54 -35.09 -23.09
C SER A 106 56.34 -33.80 -23.35
N ARG A 107 57.40 -33.86 -24.17
CA ARG A 107 58.35 -32.74 -24.35
C ARG A 107 58.13 -31.96 -25.64
N ALA A 108 57.54 -32.54 -26.68
CA ALA A 108 57.54 -31.91 -28.01
C ALA A 108 56.83 -30.55 -28.11
N LEU A 109 56.05 -30.15 -27.10
CA LEU A 109 55.33 -28.87 -27.04
C LEU A 109 55.63 -28.06 -25.77
N ASP A 110 56.78 -28.29 -25.11
CA ASP A 110 57.19 -27.49 -23.94
C ASP A 110 57.65 -26.07 -24.33
N GLY A 111 57.90 -25.85 -25.62
CA GLY A 111 58.38 -24.59 -26.15
C GLY A 111 59.89 -24.48 -26.16
N ASP A 112 60.66 -25.56 -26.03
CA ASP A 112 62.09 -25.63 -26.32
C ASP A 112 62.36 -26.14 -27.75
N TRP A 113 63.62 -26.06 -28.19
CA TRP A 113 64.05 -26.59 -29.48
C TRP A 113 64.23 -28.11 -29.40
N HIS A 114 63.56 -28.82 -30.29
CA HIS A 114 63.66 -30.28 -30.43
C HIS A 114 64.05 -30.69 -31.85
N VAL A 115 64.65 -31.86 -31.98
CA VAL A 115 64.95 -32.49 -33.27
C VAL A 115 64.18 -33.79 -33.40
N LEU A 116 63.26 -33.82 -34.37
CA LEU A 116 62.50 -34.99 -34.75
C LEU A 116 63.18 -35.69 -35.93
N ASN A 117 63.65 -36.92 -35.71
CA ASN A 117 64.14 -37.78 -36.77
C ASN A 117 63.13 -38.89 -37.07
N VAL A 118 62.63 -38.93 -38.30
CA VAL A 118 61.72 -39.95 -38.80
C VAL A 118 62.46 -40.79 -39.84
N THR A 119 62.65 -42.06 -39.52
CA THR A 119 63.26 -43.05 -40.43
C THR A 119 62.20 -44.03 -40.89
N LEU A 120 62.05 -44.12 -42.20
CA LEU A 120 61.12 -45.01 -42.89
C LEU A 120 61.91 -46.24 -43.33
N VAL A 121 61.53 -47.42 -42.85
CA VAL A 121 62.22 -48.65 -43.26
C VAL A 121 61.33 -49.36 -44.29
N PRO A 122 61.79 -49.51 -45.55
CA PRO A 122 60.99 -50.14 -46.60
C PRO A 122 60.44 -51.51 -46.17
N GLY A 123 59.14 -51.72 -46.35
CA GLY A 123 58.47 -53.00 -46.05
C GLY A 123 58.37 -53.41 -44.57
N THR A 124 58.70 -52.53 -43.60
CA THR A 124 58.76 -52.92 -42.18
C THR A 124 58.10 -51.94 -41.21
N SER A 125 58.72 -50.78 -40.90
CA SER A 125 58.33 -49.96 -39.74
C SER A 125 58.78 -48.50 -39.83
N VAL A 126 58.04 -47.60 -39.17
CA VAL A 126 58.44 -46.19 -38.98
C VAL A 126 59.17 -46.12 -37.65
N ARG A 127 60.40 -45.61 -37.63
CA ARG A 127 61.13 -45.33 -36.40
C ARG A 127 61.24 -43.82 -36.22
N VAL A 128 60.75 -43.35 -35.08
CA VAL A 128 60.75 -41.94 -34.70
C VAL A 128 61.65 -41.74 -33.48
N VAL A 129 62.50 -40.72 -33.55
CA VAL A 129 63.42 -40.32 -32.49
C VAL A 129 63.25 -38.84 -32.21
N LEU A 130 63.02 -38.47 -30.95
CA LEU A 130 62.97 -37.08 -30.50
C LEU A 130 64.13 -36.83 -29.53
N ASP A 131 65.05 -35.92 -29.86
CA ASP A 131 66.23 -35.56 -29.05
C ASP A 131 67.03 -36.76 -28.52
N SER A 132 67.19 -37.79 -29.35
CA SER A 132 67.83 -39.08 -29.02
C SER A 132 66.97 -40.11 -28.27
N ALA A 133 65.73 -39.79 -27.90
CA ALA A 133 64.78 -40.76 -27.34
C ALA A 133 64.01 -41.46 -28.46
N ASN A 134 64.16 -42.79 -28.58
CA ASN A 134 63.33 -43.60 -29.48
C ASN A 134 61.89 -43.62 -28.96
N LEU A 135 60.93 -43.24 -29.80
CA LEU A 135 59.51 -43.30 -29.48
C LEU A 135 58.91 -44.63 -29.95
N THR A 136 58.02 -45.19 -29.14
CA THR A 136 57.30 -46.43 -29.46
C THR A 136 55.95 -46.09 -30.10
N PRO A 137 55.55 -46.79 -31.17
CA PRO A 137 54.26 -46.57 -31.81
C PRO A 137 53.11 -47.08 -30.93
N VAL A 138 51.98 -46.37 -30.92
CA VAL A 138 50.77 -46.75 -30.17
C VAL A 138 49.78 -47.57 -31.02
N SER A 139 49.92 -47.53 -32.34
CA SER A 139 49.09 -48.24 -33.33
C SER A 139 49.91 -49.32 -34.07
N PRO A 140 49.29 -50.40 -34.59
CA PRO A 140 49.99 -51.36 -35.45
C PRO A 140 50.69 -50.66 -36.62
N GLN A 141 51.96 -50.99 -36.82
CA GLN A 141 52.77 -50.36 -37.86
C GLN A 141 52.39 -50.90 -39.24
N PRO A 142 52.32 -50.02 -40.26
CA PRO A 142 52.07 -50.43 -41.62
C PRO A 142 53.27 -50.92 -42.39
N THR A 143 52.96 -51.57 -43.51
CA THR A 143 53.88 -51.70 -44.63
C THR A 143 54.06 -50.36 -45.35
N ILE A 144 55.24 -49.77 -45.17
CA ILE A 144 55.62 -48.46 -45.73
C ILE A 144 56.01 -48.57 -47.21
N ILE A 145 55.55 -47.62 -48.02
CA ILE A 145 55.98 -47.39 -49.42
C ILE A 145 57.32 -46.63 -49.44
N ASP A 146 58.22 -47.00 -50.34
CA ASP A 146 59.55 -46.42 -50.55
C ASP A 146 59.53 -44.90 -50.90
N MET A 147 60.27 -44.03 -50.16
CA MET A 147 60.36 -42.59 -50.50
C MET A 147 61.26 -42.22 -51.65
N THR A 148 61.89 -43.18 -52.32
CA THR A 148 62.46 -42.86 -53.64
C THR A 148 61.39 -42.33 -54.59
N ILE A 149 60.19 -42.91 -54.59
CA ILE A 149 59.03 -42.45 -55.37
C ILE A 149 58.47 -41.14 -54.76
N LEU A 150 58.35 -41.11 -53.42
CA LEU A 150 58.44 -39.94 -52.52
C LEU A 150 58.85 -38.61 -53.18
N THR A 151 60.16 -38.47 -53.37
CA THR A 151 60.81 -37.18 -53.59
C THR A 151 61.16 -36.86 -55.04
N LEU A 152 61.09 -37.83 -55.96
CA LEU A 152 61.46 -37.63 -57.37
C LEU A 152 60.36 -36.93 -58.19
N HIS A 153 59.10 -37.04 -57.77
CA HIS A 153 57.94 -36.53 -58.51
C HIS A 153 56.95 -35.69 -57.67
N GLY A 154 57.21 -35.53 -56.36
CA GLY A 154 56.32 -34.86 -55.41
C GLY A 154 56.77 -33.48 -54.97
N ASN A 155 55.84 -32.68 -54.43
CA ASN A 155 56.13 -31.41 -53.76
C ASN A 155 56.18 -31.62 -52.24
N ILE A 156 57.04 -30.87 -51.55
CA ILE A 156 57.12 -30.86 -50.08
C ILE A 156 56.59 -29.53 -49.58
N HIS A 157 55.73 -29.54 -48.57
CA HIS A 157 55.19 -28.38 -47.88
C HIS A 157 55.61 -28.41 -46.41
N LEU A 158 56.11 -27.28 -45.90
CA LEU A 158 56.36 -27.04 -44.48
C LEU A 158 55.34 -26.05 -43.94
N GLY A 159 54.90 -26.24 -42.69
CA GLY A 159 54.01 -25.31 -41.99
C GLY A 159 52.52 -25.53 -42.20
N GLY A 160 52.12 -26.50 -43.03
CA GLY A 160 50.73 -26.86 -43.30
C GLY A 160 50.49 -27.20 -44.78
N GLY A 161 49.30 -27.72 -45.11
CA GLY A 161 48.93 -28.08 -46.48
C GLY A 161 47.42 -28.07 -46.72
N GLN A 162 46.98 -27.83 -47.97
CA GLN A 162 45.56 -27.83 -48.38
C GLN A 162 44.96 -29.25 -48.51
N SER A 163 45.25 -30.18 -47.60
CA SER A 163 44.52 -31.46 -47.59
C SER A 163 43.11 -31.22 -47.05
N SER A 164 42.19 -30.94 -47.97
CA SER A 164 40.75 -30.77 -47.76
C SER A 164 40.02 -32.01 -47.21
N SER A 165 40.74 -33.06 -46.79
CA SER A 165 40.13 -34.37 -46.52
C SER A 165 40.09 -34.83 -45.05
N THR A 166 40.74 -34.16 -44.09
CA THR A 166 40.62 -34.57 -42.69
C THR A 166 40.82 -33.41 -41.72
N GLY A 167 39.72 -32.91 -41.15
CA GLY A 167 39.77 -32.55 -39.74
C GLY A 167 40.17 -33.82 -39.00
N PHE A 168 41.43 -33.88 -38.58
CA PHE A 168 41.97 -35.08 -37.95
C PHE A 168 41.19 -35.34 -36.66
N THR A 169 41.01 -36.58 -36.31
CA THR A 169 40.36 -36.96 -35.06
C THR A 169 41.28 -37.97 -34.38
N LEU A 170 42.09 -37.51 -33.43
CA LEU A 170 42.95 -38.41 -32.65
C LEU A 170 42.05 -39.31 -31.79
N ALA A 171 42.01 -40.62 -32.02
CA ALA A 171 41.30 -41.52 -31.10
C ALA A 171 42.10 -41.57 -29.78
N GLY A 172 41.72 -40.75 -28.81
CA GLY A 172 42.21 -40.86 -27.44
C GLY A 172 41.78 -42.21 -26.86
N GLY A 173 42.75 -43.08 -26.55
CA GLY A 173 42.50 -44.19 -25.65
C GLY A 173 42.51 -43.65 -24.23
N GLU A 174 41.35 -43.38 -23.63
CA GLU A 174 41.28 -43.01 -22.21
C GLU A 174 41.22 -44.26 -21.34
N HIS A 175 42.27 -44.39 -20.53
CA HIS A 175 42.40 -45.13 -19.27
C HIS A 175 41.96 -46.61 -19.18
N LEU A 176 42.92 -47.42 -18.71
CA LEU A 176 42.66 -48.32 -17.58
C LEU A 176 41.92 -47.52 -16.49
N GLY A 177 40.60 -47.52 -16.52
CA GLY A 177 39.77 -47.15 -15.41
C GLY A 177 39.24 -48.44 -14.78
N ASP A 178 39.38 -48.58 -13.46
CA ASP A 178 38.37 -49.38 -12.78
C ASP A 178 37.15 -48.48 -12.59
N HIS A 179 36.12 -48.78 -13.39
CA HIS A 179 34.72 -48.43 -13.25
C HIS A 179 34.21 -47.05 -13.74
N VAL A 180 33.95 -46.94 -15.06
CA VAL A 180 32.73 -46.31 -15.61
C VAL A 180 32.27 -47.07 -16.88
N PRO A 181 30.97 -47.37 -17.08
CA PRO A 181 30.46 -48.16 -18.22
C PRO A 181 30.03 -47.31 -19.44
N ASP A 182 30.34 -47.84 -20.63
CA ASP A 182 29.74 -47.65 -21.97
C ASP A 182 29.08 -46.30 -22.32
N ALA A 183 29.91 -45.35 -22.76
CA ALA A 183 29.59 -44.39 -23.83
C ALA A 183 30.92 -43.93 -24.47
N VAL A 184 31.22 -44.40 -25.69
CA VAL A 184 32.45 -44.08 -26.42
C VAL A 184 32.46 -42.60 -26.82
N VAL A 185 32.97 -41.73 -25.93
CA VAL A 185 33.43 -40.39 -26.29
C VAL A 185 34.91 -40.52 -26.62
N ALA A 186 35.21 -40.84 -27.88
CA ALA A 186 36.53 -40.60 -28.44
C ALA A 186 36.69 -39.07 -28.53
N SER A 187 37.32 -38.44 -27.52
CA SER A 187 37.71 -37.04 -27.63
C SER A 187 38.74 -36.96 -28.75
N SER A 188 38.25 -36.53 -29.90
CA SER A 188 38.99 -36.57 -31.13
C SER A 188 39.73 -35.26 -31.29
N VAL A 189 40.98 -35.23 -30.82
CA VAL A 189 41.81 -34.03 -30.94
C VAL A 189 42.16 -33.84 -32.41
N ALA A 190 41.81 -32.69 -32.99
CA ALA A 190 42.18 -32.35 -34.36
C ALA A 190 43.56 -31.71 -34.40
N LEU A 191 44.44 -32.23 -35.24
CA LEU A 191 45.68 -31.54 -35.61
C LEU A 191 45.29 -30.23 -36.31
N PRO A 192 45.76 -29.07 -35.82
CA PRO A 192 45.63 -27.82 -36.54
C PRO A 192 46.25 -27.97 -37.94
N PRO A 193 45.55 -27.54 -39.02
CA PRO A 193 46.02 -27.73 -40.39
C PRO A 193 47.31 -26.95 -40.71
N PHE A 194 47.63 -25.95 -39.90
CA PHE A 194 48.83 -25.14 -40.00
C PHE A 194 49.63 -25.23 -38.70
N TYR A 195 50.95 -25.28 -38.83
CA TYR A 195 51.86 -25.29 -37.69
C TYR A 195 52.05 -23.90 -37.12
N ARG A 196 51.98 -23.77 -35.79
CA ARG A 196 52.33 -22.54 -35.07
C ARG A 196 53.62 -22.77 -34.30
N GLY A 197 54.69 -22.08 -34.67
CA GLY A 197 56.00 -22.25 -34.03
C GLY A 197 57.14 -21.91 -34.99
N CYS A 198 58.34 -22.40 -34.68
CA CYS A 198 59.53 -22.17 -35.47
C CYS A 198 60.10 -23.48 -36.02
N PHE A 199 60.61 -23.43 -37.25
CA PHE A 199 61.48 -24.45 -37.81
C PHE A 199 62.92 -23.94 -37.89
N GLY A 200 63.86 -24.82 -37.57
CA GLY A 200 65.28 -24.60 -37.74
C GLY A 200 65.77 -25.39 -38.96
N GLU A 201 66.81 -26.20 -38.77
CA GLU A 201 67.32 -27.10 -39.79
C GLU A 201 66.32 -28.23 -40.12
N VAL A 202 65.87 -28.27 -41.37
CA VAL A 202 64.99 -29.34 -41.88
C VAL A 202 65.67 -30.07 -43.04
N ARG A 203 65.87 -31.38 -42.89
CA ARG A 203 66.52 -32.22 -43.90
C ARG A 203 65.66 -33.39 -44.34
N VAL A 204 65.80 -33.71 -45.62
CA VAL A 204 65.37 -34.99 -46.19
C VAL A 204 66.63 -35.69 -46.68
N GLN A 205 66.95 -36.83 -46.05
CA GLN A 205 68.29 -37.43 -46.08
C GLN A 205 69.37 -36.42 -45.66
N SER A 206 70.40 -36.24 -46.49
CA SER A 206 71.47 -35.26 -46.28
C SER A 206 71.15 -33.87 -46.85
N LEU A 207 70.02 -33.70 -47.55
CA LEU A 207 69.70 -32.47 -48.27
C LEU A 207 68.84 -31.54 -47.42
N LEU A 208 69.24 -30.26 -47.38
CA LEU A 208 68.53 -29.21 -46.67
C LEU A 208 67.31 -28.75 -47.49
N LEU A 209 66.19 -28.49 -46.82
CA LEU A 209 65.12 -27.64 -47.35
C LEU A 209 65.53 -26.17 -47.11
N PRO A 210 65.88 -25.41 -48.17
CA PRO A 210 66.52 -24.12 -48.00
C PRO A 210 65.53 -23.05 -47.53
N SER A 211 65.93 -22.20 -46.58
CA SER A 211 65.09 -21.09 -46.13
C SER A 211 64.95 -19.95 -47.16
N TYR A 212 65.69 -20.01 -48.27
CA TYR A 212 65.73 -18.98 -49.31
C TYR A 212 65.52 -19.56 -50.71
N PRO A 213 64.93 -18.78 -51.64
CA PRO A 213 64.77 -19.19 -53.04
C PRO A 213 66.14 -19.24 -53.76
N ALA A 214 66.26 -20.16 -54.72
CA ALA A 214 67.54 -20.47 -55.38
C ALA A 214 68.17 -19.27 -56.10
N GLN A 215 67.39 -18.26 -56.49
CA GLN A 215 67.87 -17.04 -57.14
C GLN A 215 68.73 -16.16 -56.23
N LEU A 216 68.55 -16.26 -54.90
CA LEU A 216 69.35 -15.50 -53.92
C LEU A 216 70.65 -16.22 -53.55
N LEU A 217 70.78 -17.50 -53.92
CA LEU A 217 71.95 -18.35 -53.63
C LEU A 217 72.85 -18.43 -54.87
N SER A 218 73.68 -17.41 -55.07
CA SER A 218 74.58 -17.34 -56.23
C SER A 218 75.70 -18.38 -56.15
N GLY A 219 75.88 -19.19 -57.20
CA GLY A 219 77.02 -20.12 -57.31
C GLY A 219 76.85 -21.52 -56.70
N ASP A 220 75.65 -21.89 -56.24
CA ASP A 220 75.39 -23.25 -55.76
C ASP A 220 75.27 -24.27 -56.92
N ALA A 221 76.36 -25.02 -57.13
CA ALA A 221 76.50 -26.05 -58.15
C ALA A 221 76.15 -27.47 -57.65
N SER A 222 75.53 -27.58 -56.47
CA SER A 222 75.22 -28.89 -55.88
C SER A 222 74.35 -29.74 -56.82
N PRO A 223 74.73 -31.01 -57.09
CA PRO A 223 74.07 -31.85 -58.09
C PRO A 223 72.64 -32.28 -57.68
N ASN A 224 72.37 -32.34 -56.38
CA ASN A 224 71.10 -32.74 -55.80
C ASN A 224 70.72 -31.70 -54.75
N LYS A 225 69.56 -31.04 -54.91
CA LYS A 225 69.08 -30.01 -53.98
C LYS A 225 67.57 -29.83 -54.03
N PHE A 226 67.01 -29.24 -53.00
CA PHE A 226 65.65 -28.72 -53.02
C PHE A 226 65.65 -27.24 -53.38
N GLN A 227 64.60 -26.79 -54.06
CA GLN A 227 64.37 -25.39 -54.37
C GLN A 227 63.05 -24.94 -53.76
N LEU A 228 63.09 -23.83 -53.01
CA LEU A 228 61.89 -23.16 -52.51
C LEU A 228 61.14 -22.53 -53.70
N MET A 229 59.89 -22.93 -53.87
CA MET A 229 58.99 -22.53 -54.96
C MET A 229 58.10 -21.35 -54.56
N LEU A 230 57.47 -21.47 -53.39
CA LEU A 230 56.50 -20.52 -52.89
C LEU A 230 56.63 -20.42 -51.37
N GLU A 231 56.51 -19.21 -50.88
CA GLU A 231 56.43 -18.88 -49.46
C GLU A 231 55.20 -17.99 -49.26
N GLU A 232 54.27 -18.44 -48.44
CA GLU A 232 53.08 -17.68 -48.06
C GLU A 232 53.19 -17.30 -46.59
N SER A 233 53.15 -16.00 -46.26
CA SER A 233 53.02 -15.46 -44.89
C SER A 233 54.02 -15.95 -43.82
N GLY A 234 55.10 -16.64 -44.21
CA GLY A 234 56.20 -17.00 -43.34
C GLY A 234 57.09 -15.79 -43.02
N GLU A 235 57.62 -15.75 -41.79
CA GLU A 235 58.62 -14.76 -41.38
C GLU A 235 59.97 -15.45 -41.17
N LEU A 236 61.06 -14.81 -41.58
CA LEU A 236 62.41 -15.27 -41.24
C LEU A 236 62.76 -14.98 -39.78
N GLY A 237 63.53 -15.88 -39.18
CA GLY A 237 63.80 -15.90 -37.75
C GLY A 237 62.76 -16.72 -36.98
N CYS A 238 62.91 -16.77 -35.66
CA CYS A 238 61.96 -17.41 -34.78
C CYS A 238 61.21 -16.36 -33.96
N ARG A 239 59.90 -16.25 -34.19
CA ARG A 239 58.95 -15.46 -33.41
C ARG A 239 57.84 -16.37 -32.92
N VAL A 240 57.60 -16.36 -31.61
CA VAL A 240 56.72 -17.31 -30.92
C VAL A 240 55.52 -16.67 -30.24
N CYS A 241 55.51 -15.34 -30.13
CA CYS A 241 54.41 -14.56 -29.56
C CYS A 241 54.22 -13.25 -30.34
N TYR A 242 53.00 -12.70 -30.28
CA TYR A 242 52.67 -11.43 -30.90
C TYR A 242 51.82 -10.56 -29.97
N ASP A 243 52.00 -9.24 -30.03
CA ASP A 243 51.26 -8.29 -29.18
C ASP A 243 49.74 -8.35 -29.37
N HIS A 244 49.30 -8.61 -30.59
CA HIS A 244 47.87 -8.68 -30.89
C HIS A 244 47.18 -9.91 -30.31
N GLU A 245 47.95 -10.88 -29.81
CA GLU A 245 47.45 -12.06 -29.11
C GLU A 245 47.33 -11.81 -27.60
N CYS A 246 47.90 -10.71 -27.10
CA CYS A 246 47.83 -10.34 -25.70
C CYS A 246 46.56 -9.51 -25.44
N GLU A 247 45.67 -10.06 -24.61
CA GLU A 247 44.44 -9.41 -24.19
C GLU A 247 44.71 -8.29 -23.18
N HIS A 248 43.68 -7.46 -22.92
CA HIS A 248 43.69 -6.41 -21.90
C HIS A 248 44.89 -5.43 -21.94
N GLY A 249 45.52 -5.26 -23.10
CA GLY A 249 46.67 -4.36 -23.26
C GLY A 249 48.01 -4.96 -22.81
N GLY A 250 48.09 -6.29 -22.65
CA GLY A 250 49.35 -6.99 -22.49
C GLY A 250 50.27 -6.81 -23.71
N HIS A 251 51.56 -7.12 -23.54
CA HIS A 251 52.57 -6.98 -24.59
C HIS A 251 53.49 -8.19 -24.61
N CYS A 252 53.94 -8.64 -25.78
CA CYS A 252 54.95 -9.68 -25.81
C CYS A 252 56.35 -9.12 -25.57
N ALA A 253 56.85 -9.32 -24.36
CA ALA A 253 58.16 -8.82 -23.93
C ALA A 253 59.34 -9.49 -24.65
N SER A 254 59.21 -10.74 -25.13
CA SER A 254 60.31 -11.48 -25.75
C SER A 254 59.85 -12.30 -26.96
N PRO A 255 59.66 -11.65 -28.12
CA PRO A 255 59.15 -12.25 -29.36
C PRO A 255 59.78 -13.58 -29.78
N ALA A 256 61.07 -13.80 -29.48
CA ALA A 256 61.81 -15.00 -29.89
C ALA A 256 61.95 -16.05 -28.78
N ASP A 257 61.76 -15.68 -27.51
CA ASP A 257 62.18 -16.51 -26.38
C ASP A 257 61.00 -17.07 -25.60
N ASN A 258 59.90 -16.33 -25.49
CA ASN A 258 58.78 -16.68 -24.63
C ASN A 258 57.45 -16.66 -25.39
N PHE A 259 56.64 -17.69 -25.18
CA PHE A 259 55.30 -17.80 -25.76
C PHE A 259 54.25 -17.01 -24.95
N THR A 260 54.53 -16.67 -23.69
CA THR A 260 53.58 -15.97 -22.82
C THR A 260 53.63 -14.45 -23.00
N CYS A 261 52.48 -13.80 -22.92
CA CYS A 261 52.35 -12.35 -22.82
C CYS A 261 52.83 -11.81 -21.46
N SER A 262 53.38 -10.60 -21.46
CA SER A 262 53.60 -9.83 -20.23
C SER A 262 52.34 -9.04 -19.92
N CYS A 263 51.67 -9.40 -18.82
CA CYS A 263 50.40 -8.81 -18.43
C CYS A 263 50.56 -7.50 -17.68
N LEU A 264 49.58 -6.62 -17.84
CA LEU A 264 49.41 -5.46 -16.98
C LEU A 264 48.96 -5.93 -15.57
N SER A 265 49.19 -5.09 -14.56
CA SER A 265 48.74 -5.36 -13.19
C SER A 265 47.23 -5.60 -13.17
N GLY A 266 46.79 -6.56 -12.36
CA GLY A 266 45.40 -7.05 -12.31
C GLY A 266 45.08 -8.19 -13.28
N PHE A 267 45.97 -8.56 -14.21
CA PHE A 267 45.74 -9.66 -15.15
C PHE A 267 46.79 -10.77 -15.07
N GLU A 268 46.36 -12.00 -15.32
CA GLU A 268 47.20 -13.19 -15.43
C GLU A 268 46.76 -14.08 -16.60
N GLY A 269 47.45 -15.22 -16.77
CA GLY A 269 47.21 -16.14 -17.88
C GLY A 269 48.29 -16.06 -18.96
N HIS A 270 48.21 -16.94 -19.95
CA HIS A 270 49.21 -17.04 -21.01
C HIS A 270 49.10 -15.87 -22.00
N PHE A 271 47.87 -15.41 -22.24
CA PHE A 271 47.49 -14.30 -23.12
C PHE A 271 46.91 -13.11 -22.33
N CYS A 272 47.08 -13.06 -21.01
CA CYS A 272 46.49 -12.04 -20.14
C CYS A 272 44.95 -12.02 -20.17
N GLU A 273 44.36 -13.20 -20.38
CA GLU A 273 42.93 -13.42 -20.54
C GLU A 273 42.19 -13.51 -19.20
N ILE A 274 42.91 -13.66 -18.08
CA ILE A 274 42.34 -13.87 -16.75
C ILE A 274 42.48 -12.58 -15.95
N ASN A 275 41.36 -12.03 -15.47
CA ASN A 275 41.38 -10.99 -14.44
C ASN A 275 41.68 -11.64 -13.09
N ILE A 276 42.65 -11.11 -12.36
CA ILE A 276 43.01 -11.60 -11.02
C ILE A 276 41.86 -11.23 -10.07
N ASP A 277 41.33 -12.21 -9.34
CA ASP A 277 40.25 -11.98 -8.38
C ASP A 277 40.80 -11.25 -7.13
N ASP A 278 40.62 -9.93 -7.12
CA ASP A 278 41.06 -9.04 -6.05
C ASP A 278 40.22 -9.21 -4.76
N CYS A 279 39.11 -9.96 -4.82
CA CYS A 279 38.28 -10.26 -3.65
C CYS A 279 38.83 -11.40 -2.79
N VAL A 280 39.81 -12.18 -3.25
CA VAL A 280 40.40 -13.25 -2.45
C VAL A 280 41.16 -12.66 -1.26
N GLY A 281 40.62 -12.85 -0.05
CA GLY A 281 41.18 -12.28 1.18
C GLY A 281 40.79 -10.83 1.45
N ASN A 282 39.71 -10.33 0.83
CA ASN A 282 39.18 -8.99 1.07
C ASN A 282 38.88 -8.73 2.57
N THR A 283 38.94 -7.46 2.97
CA THR A 283 38.68 -7.03 4.35
C THR A 283 37.30 -6.38 4.54
N CYS A 284 36.34 -6.67 3.65
CA CYS A 284 34.99 -6.13 3.76
C CYS A 284 34.32 -6.60 5.06
N GLN A 285 33.73 -5.68 5.81
CA GLN A 285 33.14 -5.93 7.14
C GLN A 285 31.61 -5.85 7.09
N ASN A 286 30.96 -6.19 8.20
CA ASN A 286 29.53 -5.98 8.44
C ASN A 286 28.59 -6.58 7.37
N GLY A 287 28.98 -7.72 6.80
CA GLY A 287 28.18 -8.42 5.79
C GLY A 287 28.20 -7.78 4.41
N ALA A 288 29.16 -6.88 4.14
CA ALA A 288 29.38 -6.30 2.83
C ALA A 288 29.83 -7.36 1.81
N SER A 289 29.40 -7.18 0.56
CA SER A 289 29.80 -8.03 -0.56
C SER A 289 31.03 -7.44 -1.23
N CYS A 290 32.03 -8.26 -1.50
CA CYS A 290 33.19 -7.82 -2.28
C CYS A 290 32.86 -7.85 -3.77
N ARG A 291 33.21 -6.78 -4.48
CA ARG A 291 33.15 -6.68 -5.93
C ARG A 291 34.56 -6.56 -6.50
N ASP A 292 34.89 -7.53 -7.34
CA ASP A 292 36.14 -7.59 -8.07
C ASP A 292 36.28 -6.41 -9.05
N GLY A 293 37.50 -5.90 -9.17
CA GLY A 293 37.87 -4.78 -10.02
C GLY A 293 39.03 -5.15 -10.92
N ILE A 294 39.87 -4.19 -11.29
CA ILE A 294 41.09 -4.46 -12.07
C ILE A 294 42.25 -3.91 -11.26
N ASP A 295 43.01 -4.78 -10.59
CA ASP A 295 44.07 -4.40 -9.64
C ASP A 295 43.54 -3.67 -8.40
N PHE A 296 42.26 -3.88 -8.09
CA PHE A 296 41.59 -3.37 -6.89
C PHE A 296 40.27 -4.11 -6.65
N TYR A 297 39.79 -4.11 -5.41
CA TYR A 297 38.41 -4.52 -5.09
C TYR A 297 37.64 -3.37 -4.44
N MET A 298 36.30 -3.46 -4.47
CA MET A 298 35.41 -2.53 -3.78
C MET A 298 34.42 -3.28 -2.90
N CYS A 299 34.21 -2.81 -1.67
CA CYS A 299 33.18 -3.35 -0.79
C CYS A 299 31.83 -2.68 -1.06
N GLU A 300 30.83 -3.48 -1.41
CA GLU A 300 29.44 -3.04 -1.50
C GLU A 300 28.80 -3.17 -0.11
N CYS A 301 28.66 -2.03 0.57
CA CYS A 301 28.17 -1.99 1.94
C CYS A 301 26.72 -2.43 2.06
N ALA A 302 26.45 -3.24 3.08
CA ALA A 302 25.09 -3.51 3.51
C ALA A 302 24.41 -2.21 3.96
N ALA A 303 23.08 -2.19 3.91
CA ALA A 303 22.31 -1.03 4.38
C ALA A 303 22.67 -0.71 5.84
N GLY A 304 22.82 0.58 6.15
CA GLY A 304 23.24 1.05 7.48
C GLY A 304 24.75 1.10 7.71
N TYR A 305 25.59 0.79 6.72
CA TYR A 305 27.05 0.86 6.85
C TYR A 305 27.72 1.69 5.74
N THR A 306 28.88 2.26 6.06
CA THR A 306 29.71 3.09 5.18
C THR A 306 31.20 2.90 5.49
N GLY A 307 32.08 3.53 4.71
CA GLY A 307 33.54 3.37 4.77
C GLY A 307 34.08 2.50 3.63
N ALA A 308 35.40 2.47 3.47
CA ALA A 308 36.06 1.75 2.37
C ALA A 308 35.91 0.22 2.51
N ASN A 309 35.83 -0.26 3.75
CA ASN A 309 35.59 -1.65 4.09
C ASN A 309 34.21 -1.85 4.74
N CYS A 310 33.31 -0.87 4.64
CA CYS A 310 32.00 -0.88 5.29
C CYS A 310 32.08 -1.05 6.81
N GLU A 311 33.16 -0.54 7.42
CA GLU A 311 33.50 -0.69 8.82
C GLU A 311 32.71 0.26 9.75
N THR A 312 32.11 1.32 9.18
CA THR A 312 31.45 2.38 9.94
C THR A 312 29.95 2.20 9.86
N GLU A 313 29.27 2.12 10.99
CA GLU A 313 27.81 2.11 11.06
C GLU A 313 27.28 3.56 10.89
N ILE A 314 26.19 3.71 10.15
CA ILE A 314 25.58 5.00 9.84
C ILE A 314 24.58 5.34 10.94
N ASN A 315 24.90 6.38 11.71
CA ASN A 315 23.97 6.89 12.71
C ASN A 315 22.85 7.72 12.04
N GLU A 316 21.68 7.14 11.84
CA GLU A 316 20.56 7.83 11.19
C GLU A 316 19.94 8.93 12.05
N CYS A 317 20.23 8.94 13.35
CA CYS A 317 19.78 10.01 14.25
C CYS A 317 20.56 11.33 14.07
N GLU A 318 21.73 11.34 13.41
CA GLU A 318 22.49 12.58 13.15
C GLU A 318 21.71 13.58 12.28
N ALA A 319 20.83 13.07 11.40
CA ALA A 319 19.95 13.89 10.57
C ALA A 319 18.77 14.51 11.34
N GLN A 320 18.62 14.19 12.63
CA GLN A 320 17.52 14.64 13.50
C GLN A 320 16.12 14.34 12.92
N PRO A 321 15.80 13.08 12.58
CA PRO A 321 14.53 12.75 11.92
C PRO A 321 13.30 12.85 12.83
N CYS A 322 13.48 12.76 14.15
CA CYS A 322 12.37 12.86 15.12
C CYS A 322 11.97 14.31 15.37
N MET A 323 10.76 14.66 14.95
CA MET A 323 10.19 16.00 15.06
C MET A 323 9.59 16.25 16.45
N HIS A 324 9.26 17.52 16.73
CA HIS A 324 8.51 17.96 17.92
C HIS A 324 9.07 17.49 19.27
N GLY A 325 10.40 17.35 19.37
CA GLY A 325 11.07 16.94 20.59
C GLY A 325 11.02 15.43 20.87
N GLY A 326 10.67 14.60 19.88
CA GLY A 326 10.79 13.15 19.98
C GLY A 326 12.25 12.71 20.21
N THR A 327 12.44 11.64 20.98
CA THR A 327 13.78 11.09 21.25
C THR A 327 14.14 10.05 20.19
N CYS A 328 15.26 10.23 19.50
CA CYS A 328 15.74 9.31 18.48
C CYS A 328 16.62 8.22 19.10
N THR A 329 16.36 6.96 18.73
CA THR A 329 17.25 5.83 18.98
C THR A 329 17.71 5.25 17.66
N ASP A 330 19.02 5.20 17.50
CA ASP A 330 19.71 4.68 16.34
C ASP A 330 19.66 3.14 16.30
N ASN A 331 19.41 2.56 15.13
CA ASN A 331 19.51 1.13 14.89
C ASN A 331 20.13 0.90 13.51
N VAL A 332 20.62 -0.31 13.25
CA VAL A 332 21.23 -0.62 11.95
C VAL A 332 20.23 -0.39 10.81
N ALA A 333 20.60 0.51 9.89
CA ALA A 333 19.83 0.89 8.70
C ALA A 333 18.46 1.55 8.98
N SER A 334 18.17 1.93 10.22
CA SER A 334 16.87 2.46 10.61
C SER A 334 16.90 3.14 11.97
N PHE A 335 16.11 4.19 12.13
CA PHE A 335 15.94 4.83 13.43
C PHE A 335 14.56 4.52 14.03
N THR A 336 14.41 4.72 15.33
CA THR A 336 13.10 4.71 15.99
C THR A 336 12.91 5.99 16.79
N CYS A 337 11.75 6.63 16.63
CA CYS A 337 11.39 7.82 17.37
C CYS A 337 10.45 7.49 18.52
N ALA A 338 10.83 7.86 19.74
CA ALA A 338 9.92 7.92 20.88
C ALA A 338 9.22 9.29 20.89
N CYS A 339 7.95 9.32 20.47
CA CYS A 339 7.16 10.55 20.40
C CYS A 339 6.68 11.03 21.77
N THR A 340 6.49 12.35 21.88
CA THR A 340 5.84 12.99 23.03
C THR A 340 4.32 12.74 23.00
N GLU A 341 3.61 13.01 24.12
CA GLU A 341 2.22 12.54 24.30
C GLU A 341 1.22 12.96 23.19
N ASP A 342 1.49 14.08 22.52
CA ASP A 342 0.62 14.71 21.53
C ASP A 342 0.90 14.29 20.07
N TYR A 343 1.96 13.52 19.81
CA TYR A 343 2.42 13.21 18.45
C TYR A 343 2.56 11.70 18.21
N VAL A 344 2.38 11.29 16.95
CA VAL A 344 2.44 9.90 16.49
C VAL A 344 3.14 9.81 15.12
N GLY A 345 3.33 8.57 14.65
CA GLY A 345 4.03 8.28 13.39
C GLY A 345 5.52 8.06 13.59
N ASP A 346 6.18 7.52 12.58
CA ASP A 346 7.58 7.06 12.66
C ASP A 346 8.59 8.20 12.93
N THR A 347 8.23 9.44 12.58
CA THR A 347 9.03 10.65 12.80
C THR A 347 8.41 11.63 13.78
N CYS A 348 7.29 11.29 14.43
CA CYS A 348 6.53 12.20 15.30
C CYS A 348 6.06 13.49 14.61
N ALA A 349 5.95 13.48 13.28
CA ALA A 349 5.49 14.62 12.50
C ALA A 349 3.98 14.86 12.65
N ASP A 350 3.21 13.79 12.89
CA ASP A 350 1.75 13.84 12.90
C ASP A 350 1.22 14.07 14.32
N LEU A 351 0.20 14.91 14.43
CA LEU A 351 -0.56 15.09 15.68
C LEU A 351 -1.40 13.84 15.94
N LYS A 352 -1.45 13.42 17.21
CA LYS A 352 -2.28 12.31 17.67
C LYS A 352 -3.77 12.67 17.57
N ILE A 353 -4.42 12.24 16.50
CA ILE A 353 -5.86 12.47 16.30
C ILE A 353 -6.65 11.50 17.17
N ASN A 354 -7.44 12.05 18.09
CA ASN A 354 -8.38 11.30 18.92
C ASN A 354 -9.72 11.16 18.17
N SER A 355 -10.04 9.96 17.67
CA SER A 355 -11.28 9.64 16.93
C SER A 355 -12.17 8.63 17.67
N CYS A 356 -13.39 8.44 17.17
CA CYS A 356 -14.38 7.49 17.66
C CYS A 356 -13.97 6.01 17.48
N GLU A 357 -12.98 5.69 16.63
CA GLU A 357 -12.49 4.32 16.45
C GLU A 357 -11.82 3.75 17.72
N ASN A 358 -11.30 4.62 18.60
CA ASN A 358 -10.64 4.22 19.85
C ASN A 358 -11.57 4.27 21.09
N ARG A 359 -12.90 4.22 20.87
CA ARG A 359 -14.01 4.16 21.86
C ARG A 359 -13.74 4.82 23.23
N ARG A 360 -13.92 6.14 23.31
CA ARG A 360 -13.82 6.92 24.57
C ARG A 360 -15.13 7.40 25.17
N CYS A 361 -16.23 7.48 24.40
CA CYS A 361 -17.53 7.82 24.97
C CYS A 361 -18.01 6.69 25.90
N GLN A 362 -18.22 7.01 27.17
CA GLN A 362 -18.66 6.06 28.19
C GLN A 362 -20.20 5.97 28.25
N ASN A 363 -20.73 5.06 29.07
CA ASN A 363 -22.16 4.93 29.35
C ASN A 363 -23.04 4.76 28.09
N ASN A 364 -22.51 4.04 27.10
CA ASN A 364 -23.19 3.72 25.83
C ASN A 364 -23.57 4.96 25.00
N ALA A 365 -22.89 6.09 25.20
CA ALA A 365 -23.06 7.33 24.46
C ALA A 365 -22.64 7.17 22.99
N THR A 366 -23.33 7.89 22.10
CA THR A 366 -23.08 7.85 20.65
C THR A 366 -21.92 8.78 20.32
N CYS A 367 -20.84 8.24 19.73
CA CYS A 367 -19.69 9.02 19.30
C CYS A 367 -19.86 9.46 17.84
N SER A 368 -19.56 10.73 17.54
CA SER A 368 -19.46 11.25 16.18
C SER A 368 -18.11 11.93 15.94
N ASP A 369 -17.42 11.54 14.87
CA ASP A 369 -16.18 12.18 14.44
C ASP A 369 -16.47 13.57 13.86
N LEU A 370 -15.79 14.59 14.39
CA LEU A 370 -15.89 15.98 13.96
C LEU A 370 -14.90 16.25 12.81
N PHE A 371 -15.16 15.69 11.63
CA PHE A 371 -14.32 15.98 10.47
C PHE A 371 -14.46 17.45 10.04
N LEU A 372 -13.45 18.25 10.38
CA LEU A 372 -13.17 19.59 9.84
C LEU A 372 -14.37 20.54 9.84
N SER A 373 -14.87 20.93 11.01
CA SER A 373 -15.55 22.24 11.11
C SER A 373 -14.48 23.34 11.19
N MET A 374 -14.70 24.42 10.44
CA MET A 374 -13.83 25.60 10.38
C MET A 374 -13.71 26.36 11.72
N GLU A 375 -14.35 25.86 12.78
CA GLU A 375 -14.32 26.38 14.15
C GLU A 375 -13.18 25.78 15.01
N SER A 376 -12.55 24.67 14.58
CA SER A 376 -11.41 24.07 15.31
C SER A 376 -10.09 24.85 15.18
N GLN A 377 -10.06 25.92 14.38
CA GLN A 377 -8.85 26.72 14.14
C GLN A 377 -8.63 27.84 15.18
N LEU A 378 -9.52 28.03 16.16
CA LEU A 378 -9.41 29.13 17.13
C LEU A 378 -9.31 28.72 18.61
N SER A 379 -9.48 27.43 18.93
CA SER A 379 -9.38 26.96 20.32
C SER A 379 -8.42 25.78 20.42
N ARG A 380 -7.43 25.89 21.31
CA ARG A 380 -6.53 24.80 21.72
C ARG A 380 -7.30 23.68 22.43
N VAL A 381 -8.13 22.92 21.72
CA VAL A 381 -8.79 21.73 22.25
C VAL A 381 -8.64 20.59 21.22
N PRO A 382 -7.93 19.50 21.56
CA PRO A 382 -7.42 18.51 20.62
C PRO A 382 -8.37 17.32 20.43
N ASP A 383 -9.67 17.56 20.40
CA ASP A 383 -10.64 16.46 20.35
C ASP A 383 -11.42 16.53 19.02
N ASN A 384 -11.07 15.61 18.13
CA ASN A 384 -11.67 15.44 16.80
C ASN A 384 -12.98 14.60 16.86
N TYR A 385 -13.61 14.54 18.03
CA TYR A 385 -14.84 13.80 18.27
C TYR A 385 -15.77 14.55 19.23
N SER A 386 -17.05 14.21 19.17
CA SER A 386 -18.07 14.69 20.11
C SER A 386 -18.94 13.52 20.55
N CYS A 387 -19.19 13.41 21.85
CA CYS A 387 -20.08 12.40 22.42
C CYS A 387 -21.48 12.98 22.64
N GLN A 388 -22.50 12.29 22.13
CA GLN A 388 -23.90 12.55 22.46
C GLN A 388 -24.28 11.70 23.67
N CYS A 389 -24.34 12.35 24.85
CA CYS A 389 -24.63 11.67 26.10
C CYS A 389 -26.09 11.18 26.17
N LEU A 390 -26.28 9.98 26.72
CA LEU A 390 -27.60 9.48 27.08
C LEU A 390 -28.18 10.28 28.27
N PHE A 391 -29.51 10.29 28.38
CA PHE A 391 -30.20 10.99 29.46
C PHE A 391 -29.66 10.56 30.85
N GLY A 392 -29.27 11.56 31.66
CA GLY A 392 -28.67 11.33 32.98
C GLY A 392 -27.13 11.35 33.01
N TYR A 393 -26.46 11.64 31.90
CA TYR A 393 -25.00 11.78 31.83
C TYR A 393 -24.57 13.12 31.23
N THR A 394 -23.42 13.64 31.66
CA THR A 394 -22.79 14.87 31.14
C THR A 394 -21.26 14.74 31.12
N GLY A 395 -20.55 15.77 30.69
CA GLY A 395 -19.09 15.75 30.45
C GLY A 395 -18.72 15.46 29.00
N HIS A 396 -17.46 15.71 28.62
CA HIS A 396 -16.98 15.53 27.24
C HIS A 396 -17.05 14.06 26.78
N ASP A 397 -16.77 13.13 27.69
CA ASP A 397 -16.81 11.68 27.46
C ASP A 397 -18.08 11.00 28.01
N CYS A 398 -19.08 11.79 28.46
CA CYS A 398 -20.32 11.29 29.07
C CYS A 398 -20.11 10.39 30.30
N ASP A 399 -19.07 10.67 31.08
CA ASP A 399 -18.63 9.91 32.25
C ASP A 399 -19.31 10.34 33.56
N THR A 400 -19.81 11.58 33.63
CA THR A 400 -20.41 12.12 34.85
C THR A 400 -21.92 11.90 34.88
N VAL A 401 -22.46 11.38 36.00
CA VAL A 401 -23.90 11.19 36.21
C VAL A 401 -24.55 12.50 36.67
N VAL A 402 -25.67 12.88 36.05
CA VAL A 402 -26.46 14.07 36.40
C VAL A 402 -27.54 13.68 37.40
N ASP A 403 -27.42 14.20 38.63
CA ASP A 403 -28.48 14.14 39.63
C ASP A 403 -29.41 15.36 39.50
N PHE A 404 -30.54 15.17 38.81
CA PHE A 404 -31.54 16.22 38.58
C PHE A 404 -32.30 16.65 39.85
N CYS A 405 -32.16 15.95 40.99
CA CYS A 405 -32.80 16.33 42.25
C CYS A 405 -31.88 17.14 43.18
N LYS A 406 -30.61 17.32 42.85
CA LYS A 406 -29.63 18.00 43.73
C LYS A 406 -29.98 19.46 44.05
N ASP A 407 -30.53 20.19 43.07
CA ASP A 407 -30.87 21.61 43.20
C ASP A 407 -32.38 21.85 43.32
N ILE A 408 -33.18 20.80 43.54
CA ILE A 408 -34.65 20.89 43.49
C ILE A 408 -35.26 20.55 44.84
N ASN A 409 -35.99 21.51 45.38
CA ASN A 409 -36.66 21.40 46.65
C ASN A 409 -38.17 21.27 46.45
N CYS A 410 -38.71 20.06 46.63
CA CYS A 410 -40.15 19.83 46.68
C CYS A 410 -40.61 20.18 48.11
N HIS A 411 -41.28 21.31 48.31
CA HIS A 411 -41.54 21.84 49.66
C HIS A 411 -42.33 20.85 50.53
N PHE A 412 -43.53 20.46 50.08
CA PHE A 412 -44.36 19.45 50.74
C PHE A 412 -44.40 18.16 49.92
N GLY A 413 -43.23 17.64 49.52
CA GLY A 413 -43.14 16.43 48.70
C GLY A 413 -41.74 15.83 48.63
N THR A 414 -41.58 14.79 47.82
CA THR A 414 -40.28 14.13 47.57
C THR A 414 -39.91 14.19 46.09
N CYS A 415 -38.67 14.59 45.79
CA CYS A 415 -38.15 14.59 44.42
C CYS A 415 -37.80 13.17 43.97
N SER A 416 -38.23 12.80 42.77
CA SER A 416 -37.88 11.54 42.12
C SER A 416 -37.55 11.76 40.64
N LEU A 417 -36.72 10.89 40.08
CA LEU A 417 -36.40 10.92 38.65
C LEU A 417 -37.61 10.42 37.85
N SER A 418 -38.01 11.19 36.83
CA SER A 418 -39.11 10.84 35.94
C SER A 418 -38.57 10.36 34.60
N TYR A 419 -38.92 9.14 34.21
CA TYR A 419 -38.52 8.54 32.92
C TYR A 419 -39.55 8.79 31.81
N VAL A 420 -40.76 9.21 32.17
CA VAL A 420 -41.86 9.49 31.21
C VAL A 420 -41.70 10.85 30.55
N LYS A 421 -41.10 11.81 31.27
CA LYS A 421 -40.57 13.05 30.73
C LYS A 421 -39.16 13.22 31.29
N PRO A 422 -38.10 13.20 30.46
CA PRO A 422 -36.73 13.24 30.94
C PRO A 422 -36.51 14.45 31.86
N GLY A 423 -36.34 14.19 33.16
CA GLY A 423 -36.09 15.20 34.17
C GLY A 423 -36.43 14.70 35.58
N TRP A 424 -36.99 15.60 36.37
CA TRP A 424 -37.37 15.40 37.77
C TRP A 424 -38.88 15.56 37.93
N ARG A 425 -39.44 14.96 38.98
CA ARG A 425 -40.84 15.18 39.40
C ARG A 425 -40.94 15.16 40.92
N CYS A 426 -41.69 16.10 41.48
CA CYS A 426 -42.10 16.07 42.87
C CYS A 426 -43.35 15.20 43.05
N SER A 427 -43.30 14.30 44.03
CA SER A 427 -44.46 13.58 44.55
C SER A 427 -44.97 14.33 45.78
N CYS A 428 -46.11 15.02 45.64
CA CYS A 428 -46.69 15.85 46.69
C CYS A 428 -47.36 15.03 47.78
N GLN A 429 -47.30 15.53 49.01
CA GLN A 429 -48.10 15.05 50.12
C GLN A 429 -49.59 15.37 49.88
N LYS A 430 -50.48 14.64 50.55
CA LYS A 430 -51.93 14.87 50.45
C LYS A 430 -52.29 16.29 50.94
N GLY A 431 -53.26 16.92 50.30
CA GLY A 431 -53.60 18.34 50.50
C GLY A 431 -52.76 19.34 49.70
N TYR A 432 -51.67 18.94 49.02
CA TYR A 432 -50.81 19.87 48.26
C TYR A 432 -50.72 19.54 46.77
N GLU A 433 -50.71 20.57 45.93
CA GLU A 433 -50.56 20.48 44.48
C GLU A 433 -49.47 21.41 43.90
N GLY A 434 -49.25 21.30 42.60
CA GLY A 434 -48.24 22.06 41.86
C GLY A 434 -46.96 21.26 41.55
N GLN A 435 -46.07 21.85 40.73
CA GLN A 435 -44.85 21.17 40.26
C GLN A 435 -43.80 20.98 41.38
N LEU A 436 -43.81 21.87 42.38
CA LEU A 436 -42.93 21.83 43.56
C LEU A 436 -43.68 21.49 44.86
N CYS A 437 -44.99 21.22 44.78
CA CYS A 437 -45.85 20.96 45.94
C CYS A 437 -45.94 22.17 46.89
N ASP A 438 -46.20 23.35 46.32
CA ASP A 438 -46.18 24.64 47.03
C ASP A 438 -47.59 25.20 47.29
N ASN A 439 -48.60 24.65 46.62
CA ASN A 439 -49.96 25.15 46.70
C ASN A 439 -50.80 24.20 47.56
N ASP A 440 -51.54 24.74 48.52
CA ASP A 440 -52.59 24.01 49.23
C ASP A 440 -53.78 23.80 48.27
N ILE A 441 -54.41 22.63 48.33
CA ILE A 441 -55.60 22.32 47.53
C ILE A 441 -56.79 23.04 48.16
N ASP A 442 -57.58 23.76 47.38
CA ASP A 442 -58.82 24.37 47.87
C ASP A 442 -59.96 23.33 47.82
N GLU A 443 -60.22 22.65 48.94
CA GLU A 443 -61.28 21.63 49.01
C GLU A 443 -62.70 22.22 48.93
N CYS A 444 -62.86 23.51 49.28
CA CYS A 444 -64.14 24.21 49.24
C CYS A 444 -64.56 24.62 47.82
N ALA A 445 -63.63 24.72 46.85
CA ALA A 445 -63.89 25.11 45.47
C ALA A 445 -64.84 24.15 44.75
N SER A 446 -64.92 22.90 45.22
CA SER A 446 -65.85 21.90 44.71
C SER A 446 -67.31 22.12 45.15
N GLY A 447 -67.55 23.04 46.08
CA GLY A 447 -68.87 23.36 46.64
C GLY A 447 -69.48 22.21 47.45
N PRO A 448 -68.78 21.64 48.45
CA PRO A 448 -69.24 20.44 49.15
C PRO A 448 -70.41 20.69 50.13
N CYS A 449 -70.56 21.91 50.66
CA CYS A 449 -71.61 22.26 51.60
C CYS A 449 -72.93 22.57 50.89
N LEU A 450 -74.00 21.84 51.23
CA LEU A 450 -75.32 21.96 50.61
C LEU A 450 -76.24 22.88 51.42
N ASN A 451 -77.42 23.18 50.87
CA ASN A 451 -78.47 23.96 51.53
C ASN A 451 -78.04 25.35 52.03
N GLY A 452 -77.07 25.97 51.35
CA GLY A 452 -76.61 27.33 51.63
C GLY A 452 -75.67 27.46 52.83
N ALA A 453 -75.12 26.34 53.33
CA ALA A 453 -74.14 26.31 54.40
C ALA A 453 -72.78 26.94 53.98
N ALA A 454 -72.08 27.53 54.94
CA ALA A 454 -70.76 28.14 54.70
C ALA A 454 -69.64 27.08 54.79
N CYS A 455 -68.71 27.09 53.84
CA CYS A 455 -67.55 26.18 53.81
C CYS A 455 -66.32 26.86 54.40
N THR A 456 -65.60 26.17 55.28
CA THR A 456 -64.31 26.60 55.83
C THR A 456 -63.22 25.58 55.46
N GLU A 457 -62.07 26.09 55.02
CA GLU A 457 -60.95 25.26 54.54
C GLU A 457 -60.05 24.74 55.67
N SER A 458 -59.41 23.61 55.42
CA SER A 458 -58.34 23.01 56.23
C SER A 458 -57.43 22.14 55.37
N VAL A 459 -56.17 21.93 55.75
CA VAL A 459 -55.24 21.12 54.93
C VAL A 459 -55.76 19.67 54.82
N ASP A 460 -56.03 19.19 53.59
CA ASP A 460 -56.58 17.86 53.28
C ASP A 460 -58.03 17.64 53.82
N SER A 461 -58.77 18.72 54.13
CA SER A 461 -60.11 18.63 54.74
C SER A 461 -60.95 19.92 54.61
N TYR A 462 -62.28 19.82 54.73
CA TYR A 462 -63.18 20.99 54.77
C TYR A 462 -64.21 20.82 55.88
N HIS A 463 -64.79 21.93 56.36
CA HIS A 463 -65.86 21.92 57.36
C HIS A 463 -67.04 22.82 56.94
N CYS A 464 -68.26 22.30 57.05
CA CYS A 464 -69.50 22.99 56.70
C CYS A 464 -70.26 23.48 57.93
N ASP A 465 -70.51 24.80 58.00
CA ASP A 465 -71.35 25.41 59.03
C ASP A 465 -72.83 25.40 58.58
N CYS A 466 -73.61 24.46 59.10
CA CYS A 466 -75.00 24.25 58.69
C CYS A 466 -75.96 25.34 59.20
N LEU A 467 -76.94 25.71 58.38
CA LEU A 467 -78.05 26.59 58.77
C LEU A 467 -79.05 25.86 59.70
N PRO A 468 -79.79 26.58 60.56
CA PRO A 468 -80.82 25.97 61.41
C PRO A 468 -81.84 25.18 60.57
N GLY A 469 -82.18 23.96 61.00
CA GLY A 469 -83.04 23.03 60.25
C GLY A 469 -82.27 22.00 59.40
N TRP A 470 -80.93 22.08 59.32
CA TRP A 470 -80.10 21.14 58.57
C TRP A 470 -78.93 20.58 59.42
N GLU A 471 -78.60 19.31 59.23
CA GLU A 471 -77.48 18.62 59.87
C GLU A 471 -76.68 17.73 58.90
N GLY A 472 -75.59 17.11 59.39
CA GLY A 472 -74.67 16.29 58.60
C GLY A 472 -73.37 17.01 58.17
N GLU A 473 -72.37 16.24 57.71
CA GLU A 473 -71.02 16.76 57.36
C GLU A 473 -71.05 17.72 56.15
N THR A 474 -72.05 17.59 55.28
CA THR A 474 -72.31 18.47 54.13
C THR A 474 -73.64 19.23 54.25
N CYS A 475 -74.27 19.22 55.43
CA CYS A 475 -75.55 19.89 55.71
C CYS A 475 -76.71 19.41 54.81
N ASN A 476 -76.72 18.11 54.46
CA ASN A 476 -77.65 17.50 53.53
C ASN A 476 -78.85 16.81 54.22
N GLU A 477 -78.81 16.68 55.55
CA GLU A 477 -79.84 15.99 56.32
C GLU A 477 -80.80 17.02 56.93
N ASP A 478 -82.10 16.77 56.78
CA ASP A 478 -83.18 17.61 57.28
C ASP A 478 -83.47 17.29 58.76
N VAL A 479 -83.63 18.31 59.59
CA VAL A 479 -83.93 18.14 61.02
C VAL A 479 -85.44 17.99 61.20
N ASP A 480 -85.93 16.84 61.66
CA ASP A 480 -87.36 16.62 61.90
C ASP A 480 -87.84 17.32 63.18
N GLU A 481 -88.39 18.53 63.06
CA GLU A 481 -88.85 19.32 64.22
C GLU A 481 -90.14 18.77 64.85
N CYS A 482 -90.94 18.00 64.10
CA CYS A 482 -92.13 17.31 64.62
C CYS A 482 -91.73 16.17 65.56
N ALA A 483 -90.69 15.38 65.22
CA ALA A 483 -90.17 14.31 66.07
C ALA A 483 -89.53 14.85 67.37
N LEU A 484 -88.89 16.02 67.28
CA LEU A 484 -88.27 16.69 68.43
C LEU A 484 -89.27 17.35 69.40
N HIS A 485 -90.58 17.31 69.10
CA HIS A 485 -91.65 17.96 69.87
C HIS A 485 -91.44 19.48 70.07
N VAL A 486 -90.72 20.11 69.13
CA VAL A 486 -90.48 21.56 69.13
C VAL A 486 -91.60 22.30 68.40
N ALA A 487 -92.32 21.60 67.51
CA ALA A 487 -93.49 22.11 66.79
C ALA A 487 -94.72 22.28 67.71
N ASN A 488 -95.18 23.52 67.90
CA ASN A 488 -96.28 23.88 68.80
C ASN A 488 -97.61 24.03 68.02
N CYS A 489 -98.13 22.92 67.47
CA CYS A 489 -99.49 22.86 66.92
C CYS A 489 -100.49 22.65 68.09
N SER A 490 -101.51 23.50 68.26
CA SER A 490 -102.46 23.42 69.39
C SER A 490 -103.18 22.06 69.47
N ASP A 491 -103.63 21.64 70.65
CA ASP A 491 -103.93 20.26 71.15
C ASP A 491 -104.90 19.34 70.33
N ILE A 492 -105.23 19.63 69.06
CA ILE A 492 -106.26 18.91 68.29
C ILE A 492 -105.95 18.62 66.80
N ASN A 493 -104.68 18.44 66.37
CA ASN A 493 -104.21 17.43 65.37
C ASN A 493 -102.86 17.78 64.66
N GLN A 494 -102.36 16.76 63.92
CA GLN A 494 -101.02 16.45 63.37
C GLN A 494 -100.11 17.58 62.83
N CYS A 495 -98.82 17.51 63.25
CA CYS A 495 -97.66 18.20 62.67
C CYS A 495 -97.11 17.43 61.46
N ILE A 496 -96.73 18.12 60.39
CA ILE A 496 -96.14 17.57 59.17
C ILE A 496 -94.73 18.17 59.00
N ASN A 497 -93.70 17.31 58.97
CA ASN A 497 -92.33 17.75 58.74
C ASN A 497 -92.11 18.10 57.25
N THR A 498 -91.45 19.22 56.98
CA THR A 498 -91.11 19.69 55.63
C THR A 498 -89.61 19.95 55.53
N PRO A 499 -88.97 19.87 54.35
CA PRO A 499 -87.54 20.12 54.26
C PRO A 499 -87.15 21.54 54.74
N GLY A 500 -86.44 21.61 55.86
CA GLY A 500 -85.96 22.79 56.57
C GLY A 500 -86.96 23.47 57.51
N SER A 501 -88.15 22.89 57.76
CA SER A 501 -89.22 23.48 58.61
C SER A 501 -90.38 22.49 58.89
N PHE A 502 -91.46 22.88 59.59
CA PHE A 502 -92.69 22.09 59.76
C PHE A 502 -94.00 22.87 59.47
N GLU A 503 -95.12 22.17 59.25
CA GLU A 503 -96.47 22.70 58.98
C GLU A 503 -97.55 21.98 59.83
N CYS A 504 -98.64 22.67 60.23
CA CYS A 504 -99.76 22.11 61.03
C CYS A 504 -101.08 22.04 60.23
N ASP A 505 -101.85 20.94 60.35
CA ASP A 505 -103.15 20.75 59.68
C ASP A 505 -104.35 21.22 60.54
N CYS A 506 -105.18 22.14 60.02
CA CYS A 506 -106.22 22.86 60.79
C CYS A 506 -107.67 22.46 60.43
N PRO A 507 -108.60 22.36 61.40
CA PRO A 507 -110.04 22.14 61.15
C PRO A 507 -110.74 23.31 60.43
N ASP A 508 -111.83 23.05 59.69
CA ASP A 508 -112.52 24.01 58.80
C ASP A 508 -112.97 25.34 59.45
N ASP A 509 -113.24 25.35 60.76
CA ASP A 509 -113.65 26.53 61.52
C ASP A 509 -112.48 27.39 62.02
N LEU A 510 -111.24 26.90 61.84
CA LEU A 510 -109.99 27.50 62.27
C LEU A 510 -109.00 27.67 61.10
N CYS A 511 -108.04 28.57 61.28
CA CYS A 511 -106.99 28.86 60.31
C CYS A 511 -105.78 29.50 61.01
N GLY A 512 -104.62 29.55 60.34
CA GLY A 512 -103.35 30.08 60.87
C GLY A 512 -102.29 28.99 61.06
N SER A 513 -101.01 29.39 61.18
CA SER A 513 -99.87 28.45 61.24
C SER A 513 -99.86 27.55 62.48
N THR A 514 -100.61 27.94 63.52
CA THR A 514 -100.81 27.16 64.75
C THR A 514 -102.28 26.75 64.97
N CYS A 515 -103.13 26.96 63.97
CA CYS A 515 -104.58 26.70 64.01
C CYS A 515 -105.34 27.46 65.12
N SER A 516 -104.96 28.71 65.40
CA SER A 516 -105.47 29.47 66.55
C SER A 516 -106.54 30.53 66.20
N LEU A 517 -106.80 30.83 64.93
CA LEU A 517 -107.70 31.91 64.50
C LEU A 517 -108.99 31.40 63.85
N HIS A 518 -110.09 32.17 63.94
CA HIS A 518 -111.41 31.79 63.39
C HIS A 518 -111.58 32.14 61.91
N ASN A 519 -112.17 31.23 61.14
CA ASN A 519 -112.35 31.34 59.69
C ASN A 519 -113.47 32.36 59.27
N PRO A 520 -113.13 33.49 58.62
CA PRO A 520 -114.07 34.56 58.23
C PRO A 520 -114.93 34.25 57.00
N CYS A 521 -114.63 33.19 56.24
CA CYS A 521 -115.40 32.82 55.04
C CYS A 521 -116.76 32.16 55.36
N MET A 522 -117.07 31.90 56.64
CA MET A 522 -118.34 31.29 57.04
C MET A 522 -119.54 32.24 56.88
N GLU A 523 -119.33 33.56 56.87
CA GLU A 523 -120.40 34.56 56.76
C GLU A 523 -120.37 35.38 55.45
N PHE A 524 -119.35 35.20 54.59
CA PHE A 524 -119.13 36.02 53.38
C PHE A 524 -119.21 35.21 52.09
N GLN A 525 -119.85 35.77 51.04
CA GLN A 525 -120.06 35.09 49.75
C GLN A 525 -119.46 35.86 48.58
N CYS A 526 -118.79 35.12 47.70
CA CYS A 526 -118.24 35.60 46.43
C CYS A 526 -119.20 35.30 45.27
N TYR A 527 -119.27 36.19 44.27
CA TYR A 527 -120.15 36.05 43.11
C TYR A 527 -119.39 35.52 41.87
N ASN A 528 -120.14 35.16 40.82
CA ASN A 528 -119.61 34.72 39.52
C ASN A 528 -118.57 33.59 39.63
N GLU A 529 -118.92 32.52 40.37
CA GLU A 529 -118.06 31.35 40.63
C GLU A 529 -116.76 31.67 41.38
N GLY A 530 -116.67 32.82 42.05
CA GLY A 530 -115.56 33.13 42.95
C GLY A 530 -115.54 32.23 44.20
N VAL A 531 -114.36 31.79 44.61
CA VAL A 531 -114.15 30.97 45.82
C VAL A 531 -113.65 31.88 46.96
N CYS A 532 -114.28 31.80 48.14
CA CYS A 532 -113.83 32.54 49.33
C CYS A 532 -112.61 31.83 49.94
N VAL A 533 -111.53 32.58 50.15
CA VAL A 533 -110.33 32.13 50.84
C VAL A 533 -110.18 32.95 52.13
N PRO A 534 -110.10 32.31 53.31
CA PRO A 534 -109.90 33.02 54.55
C PRO A 534 -108.47 33.54 54.66
N GLN A 535 -108.31 34.82 54.99
CA GLN A 535 -107.01 35.41 55.34
C GLN A 535 -106.90 35.50 56.86
N CYS A 536 -105.97 34.72 57.41
CA CYS A 536 -105.76 34.58 58.85
C CYS A 536 -104.30 34.91 59.16
N ASP A 537 -104.06 36.14 59.61
CA ASP A 537 -102.72 36.66 59.87
C ASP A 537 -102.45 36.68 61.38
N GLU A 538 -101.55 35.81 61.85
CA GLU A 538 -101.13 35.71 63.26
C GLU A 538 -100.06 36.76 63.64
N SER A 539 -99.65 37.64 62.72
CA SER A 539 -98.55 38.59 62.93
C SER A 539 -98.96 39.96 63.52
N LEU A 540 -100.26 40.16 63.86
CA LEU A 540 -100.78 41.41 64.43
C LEU A 540 -101.29 41.23 65.88
N PRO A 541 -101.03 42.19 66.80
CA PRO A 541 -101.29 42.03 68.23
C PRO A 541 -102.79 41.85 68.58
N ALA A 542 -103.03 41.05 69.62
CA ALA A 542 -104.29 40.48 70.12
C ALA A 542 -105.46 41.43 70.50
N ALA A 543 -105.51 42.64 69.93
CA ALA A 543 -106.57 43.63 70.17
C ALA A 543 -107.61 43.72 69.04
N SER A 544 -107.49 42.95 67.96
CA SER A 544 -108.55 42.81 66.96
C SER A 544 -108.42 41.48 66.22
N ASN A 545 -109.31 40.51 66.50
CA ASN A 545 -109.54 39.34 65.64
C ASN A 545 -110.01 39.81 64.26
N GLN A 546 -109.10 40.30 63.43
CA GLN A 546 -109.36 40.76 62.08
C GLN A 546 -108.91 39.68 61.11
N THR A 547 -109.74 38.66 60.98
CA THR A 547 -109.71 37.78 59.83
C THR A 547 -110.64 38.39 58.78
N TRP A 548 -110.22 38.43 57.50
CA TRP A 548 -111.06 38.95 56.41
C TRP A 548 -111.23 37.94 55.28
N PRO A 549 -112.40 37.90 54.64
CA PRO A 549 -112.64 37.03 53.49
C PRO A 549 -112.06 37.66 52.21
N PHE A 550 -111.35 36.88 51.40
CA PHE A 550 -110.87 37.29 50.08
C PHE A 550 -111.52 36.42 48.99
N CYS A 551 -112.09 37.04 47.97
CA CYS A 551 -112.67 36.31 46.84
C CYS A 551 -111.65 36.11 45.73
N ASN A 552 -111.33 34.86 45.42
CA ASN A 552 -110.56 34.53 44.22
C ASN A 552 -111.52 34.40 43.03
N CYS A 553 -111.36 35.28 42.04
CA CYS A 553 -112.30 35.43 40.91
C CYS A 553 -111.99 34.46 39.76
N ALA A 554 -113.04 33.96 39.10
CA ALA A 554 -112.91 33.13 37.91
C ALA A 554 -112.38 33.91 36.70
N GLU A 555 -111.77 33.22 35.73
CA GLU A 555 -111.09 33.82 34.58
C GLU A 555 -111.95 34.83 33.82
N GLY A 556 -111.39 36.01 33.58
CA GLY A 556 -112.07 37.13 32.92
C GLY A 556 -112.79 38.08 33.87
N TRP A 557 -112.83 37.79 35.18
CA TRP A 557 -113.34 38.68 36.22
C TRP A 557 -112.25 39.15 37.19
N VAL A 558 -112.32 40.41 37.61
CA VAL A 558 -111.45 41.08 38.57
C VAL A 558 -112.30 41.94 39.53
N GLY A 559 -111.73 42.36 40.67
CA GLY A 559 -112.41 43.15 41.72
C GLY A 559 -112.70 42.36 43.01
N GLU A 560 -112.92 43.03 44.14
CA GLU A 560 -112.99 42.42 45.49
C GLU A 560 -114.12 41.40 45.69
N THR A 561 -115.22 41.52 44.95
CA THR A 561 -116.32 40.54 44.92
C THR A 561 -116.50 39.89 43.55
N CYS A 562 -115.50 39.99 42.68
CA CYS A 562 -115.45 39.36 41.35
C CYS A 562 -116.52 39.85 40.34
N GLN A 563 -116.54 41.16 40.06
CA GLN A 563 -117.58 41.80 39.24
C GLN A 563 -117.10 42.56 37.97
N GLU A 564 -115.80 42.72 37.68
CA GLU A 564 -115.27 43.54 36.55
C GLU A 564 -114.44 42.76 35.49
N PRO A 565 -114.33 43.12 34.18
CA PRO A 565 -113.52 42.38 33.15
C PRO A 565 -112.16 42.99 32.67
N GLN A 566 -111.18 42.18 32.17
CA GLN A 566 -109.73 42.54 31.93
C GLN A 566 -109.23 42.56 30.42
N SER A 567 -108.20 43.37 30.01
CA SER A 567 -107.65 43.52 28.60
C SER A 567 -106.08 43.60 28.43
N LEU A 568 -105.47 43.28 27.25
CA LEU A 568 -104.02 42.88 27.03
C LEU A 568 -103.28 43.47 25.77
N LEU A 569 -101.93 43.75 25.81
CA LEU A 569 -101.03 44.01 24.64
C LEU A 569 -99.48 43.76 24.88
N SER A 570 -98.70 43.56 23.78
CA SER A 570 -97.52 42.65 23.57
C SER A 570 -96.21 43.27 22.94
N SER A 571 -95.13 42.46 22.81
CA SER A 571 -93.66 42.72 22.71
C SER A 571 -92.98 42.73 21.31
N THR A 572 -92.37 43.85 20.89
CA THR A 572 -91.54 43.92 19.64
C THR A 572 -90.24 44.74 19.72
N ALA A 573 -89.86 45.26 20.90
CA ALA A 573 -88.77 46.25 21.02
C ALA A 573 -87.33 45.69 21.09
N LEU A 574 -87.13 44.39 21.35
CA LEU A 574 -85.81 43.85 21.74
C LEU A 574 -84.84 43.54 20.57
N ALA A 575 -85.32 43.39 19.32
CA ALA A 575 -84.52 42.82 18.23
C ALA A 575 -83.58 43.81 17.48
N ILE A 576 -83.81 45.12 17.57
CA ILE A 576 -83.10 46.13 16.73
C ILE A 576 -81.71 46.49 17.30
N LEU A 577 -81.46 46.28 18.59
CA LEU A 577 -80.26 46.74 19.29
C LEU A 577 -79.00 45.91 19.01
N ILE A 578 -79.13 44.62 18.70
CA ILE A 578 -78.00 43.68 18.60
C ILE A 578 -77.30 43.77 17.22
N GLY A 579 -78.01 44.15 16.16
CA GLY A 579 -77.46 44.19 14.80
C GLY A 579 -76.44 45.30 14.53
N ALA A 580 -76.51 46.43 15.24
CA ALA A 580 -75.66 47.59 14.98
C ALA A 580 -74.21 47.42 15.49
N LEU A 581 -74.00 46.67 16.58
CA LEU A 581 -72.69 46.48 17.20
C LEU A 581 -71.76 45.58 16.36
N VAL A 582 -72.31 44.57 15.69
CA VAL A 582 -71.53 43.61 14.91
C VAL A 582 -70.98 44.24 13.62
N GLY A 583 -71.72 45.16 13.00
CA GLY A 583 -71.29 45.83 11.77
C GLY A 583 -70.05 46.73 11.93
N VAL A 584 -69.90 47.38 13.09
CA VAL A 584 -68.78 48.31 13.36
C VAL A 584 -67.47 47.54 13.52
N MET A 585 -67.49 46.38 14.17
CA MET A 585 -66.29 45.55 14.41
C MET A 585 -65.66 45.03 13.11
N VAL A 586 -66.48 44.70 12.11
CA VAL A 586 -66.00 44.20 10.81
C VAL A 586 -65.30 45.29 10.00
N ILE A 587 -65.76 46.54 10.08
CA ILE A 587 -65.17 47.67 9.34
C ILE A 587 -63.77 48.00 9.89
N CYS A 588 -63.57 47.96 11.22
CA CYS A 588 -62.27 48.20 11.84
C CYS A 588 -61.20 47.17 11.44
N ALA A 589 -61.57 45.90 11.28
CA ALA A 589 -60.66 44.83 10.88
C ALA A 589 -60.14 45.00 9.43
N VAL A 590 -61.00 45.46 8.51
CA VAL A 590 -60.63 45.66 7.09
C VAL A 590 -59.64 46.83 6.94
N VAL A 591 -59.82 47.92 7.70
CA VAL A 591 -58.90 49.07 7.67
C VAL A 591 -57.52 48.69 8.21
N GLY A 592 -57.44 47.88 9.28
CA GLY A 592 -56.17 47.39 9.82
C GLY A 592 -55.36 46.56 8.83
N LEU A 593 -56.03 45.70 8.06
CA LEU A 593 -55.40 44.83 7.05
C LEU A 593 -54.79 45.62 5.88
N VAL A 594 -55.45 46.70 5.44
CA VAL A 594 -54.96 47.57 4.36
C VAL A 594 -53.69 48.33 4.77
N VAL A 595 -53.63 48.82 6.02
CA VAL A 595 -52.44 49.52 6.55
C VAL A 595 -51.24 48.57 6.67
N PHE A 596 -51.47 47.32 7.09
CA PHE A 596 -50.43 46.30 7.19
C PHE A 596 -49.79 45.98 5.82
N PHE A 597 -50.59 45.84 4.76
CA PHE A 597 -50.07 45.59 3.41
C PHE A 597 -49.33 46.79 2.80
N MET A 598 -49.71 48.02 3.15
CA MET A 598 -48.96 49.22 2.74
C MET A 598 -47.60 49.34 3.44
N MET A 599 -47.48 48.93 4.70
CA MET A 599 -46.20 48.87 5.41
C MET A 599 -45.30 47.73 4.91
N ALA A 600 -45.87 46.58 4.55
CA ALA A 600 -45.12 45.44 4.01
C ALA A 600 -44.50 45.70 2.61
N LYS A 601 -45.12 46.55 1.77
CA LYS A 601 -44.60 46.92 0.44
C LYS A 601 -43.45 47.94 0.46
N LYS A 602 -43.26 48.70 1.54
CA LYS A 602 -42.21 49.76 1.61
C LYS A 602 -40.85 49.26 2.14
N LYS A 603 -40.73 48.00 2.56
CA LYS A 603 -39.50 47.44 3.16
C LYS A 603 -38.79 46.35 2.32
N ARG A 604 -39.09 46.23 1.01
CA ARG A 604 -38.32 45.39 0.06
C ARG A 604 -37.94 46.16 -1.20
N ALA A 605 -36.97 47.05 -1.06
CA ALA A 605 -36.19 47.58 -2.18
C ALA A 605 -34.75 47.78 -1.70
N THR A 606 -33.96 46.71 -1.70
CA THR A 606 -32.53 46.67 -2.06
C THR A 606 -31.93 45.29 -1.78
N ARG A 607 -31.32 44.72 -2.83
CA ARG A 607 -30.23 43.72 -2.87
C ARG A 607 -30.58 42.23 -3.04
N GLY A 608 -30.06 41.68 -4.16
CA GLY A 608 -30.11 40.30 -4.65
C GLY A 608 -30.72 40.31 -6.06
N THR A 609 -30.08 39.93 -7.16
CA THR A 609 -29.01 38.94 -7.42
C THR A 609 -28.51 39.11 -8.87
N TYR A 610 -27.23 38.88 -9.18
CA TYR A 610 -26.73 38.73 -10.57
C TYR A 610 -25.76 37.55 -10.68
N SER A 611 -26.00 36.67 -11.66
CA SER A 611 -25.06 35.76 -12.38
C SER A 611 -25.87 34.80 -13.28
N PRO A 612 -25.35 34.20 -14.39
CA PRO A 612 -24.17 34.52 -15.23
C PRO A 612 -24.43 34.37 -16.77
N SER A 613 -23.56 34.92 -17.65
CA SER A 613 -22.90 34.20 -18.77
C SER A 613 -22.23 35.08 -19.84
N ARG A 614 -21.00 34.65 -20.20
CA ARG A 614 -20.27 34.69 -21.50
C ARG A 614 -19.72 36.00 -22.09
N GLN A 615 -18.38 35.96 -22.25
CA GLN A 615 -17.52 36.62 -23.26
C GLN A 615 -17.38 38.15 -23.07
N GLU A 616 -16.20 38.72 -22.79
CA GLU A 616 -14.97 38.63 -23.57
C GLU A 616 -13.73 39.14 -22.79
N PHE A 617 -12.60 38.46 -23.05
CA PHE A 617 -11.27 39.00 -23.38
C PHE A 617 -10.33 39.69 -22.35
N TYR A 618 -9.08 39.16 -22.41
CA TYR A 618 -7.77 39.66 -21.95
C TYR A 618 -7.31 39.38 -20.51
N SER A 619 -6.56 38.28 -20.39
CA SER A 619 -5.31 38.22 -19.61
C SER A 619 -4.22 39.06 -20.31
N PRO A 620 -3.14 39.54 -19.63
CA PRO A 620 -2.37 38.75 -18.66
C PRO A 620 -1.82 39.47 -17.39
N ARG A 621 -1.65 38.67 -16.33
CA ARG A 621 -0.44 38.43 -15.50
C ARG A 621 0.41 39.65 -15.05
N VAL A 622 0.70 39.73 -13.73
CA VAL A 622 2.06 39.80 -13.08
C VAL A 622 1.96 40.34 -11.63
N GLU A 623 2.50 39.55 -10.68
CA GLU A 623 3.17 39.84 -9.37
C GLU A 623 2.55 40.84 -8.37
N MET A 624 2.85 40.90 -7.07
CA MET A 624 3.42 40.10 -5.99
C MET A 624 2.98 40.82 -4.69
N ASP A 625 3.14 40.14 -3.56
CA ASP A 625 3.31 40.71 -2.20
C ASP A 625 2.12 41.34 -1.42
N ALA A 626 1.76 40.59 -0.38
CA ALA A 626 1.68 40.99 1.02
C ALA A 626 0.80 42.19 1.46
N MET A 627 -0.05 41.84 2.42
CA MET A 627 -0.45 42.64 3.60
C MET A 627 -1.66 43.57 3.44
N MET A 628 -2.80 43.19 4.04
CA MET A 628 -3.72 44.16 4.66
C MET A 628 -4.52 43.54 5.83
N LYS A 629 -4.30 44.17 6.99
CA LYS A 629 -5.07 44.27 8.24
C LYS A 629 -6.57 43.90 8.20
N PRO A 630 -7.13 43.30 9.28
CA PRO A 630 -8.58 43.21 9.47
C PRO A 630 -9.18 44.51 10.04
N PRO A 631 -10.38 44.94 9.60
CA PRO A 631 -11.20 45.93 10.30
C PRO A 631 -12.26 45.26 11.21
N PRO A 632 -12.93 46.03 12.09
CA PRO A 632 -13.20 45.64 13.47
C PRO A 632 -14.57 44.99 13.72
N GLU A 633 -14.68 44.42 14.92
CA GLU A 633 -15.92 44.08 15.62
C GLU A 633 -16.88 45.27 15.67
N GLU A 634 -18.18 45.03 15.43
CA GLU A 634 -19.26 45.67 16.19
C GLU A 634 -20.62 44.97 16.01
N ARG A 635 -21.00 44.24 17.06
CA ARG A 635 -22.30 44.23 17.76
C ARG A 635 -23.60 44.01 16.94
N LEU A 636 -24.11 42.79 17.07
CA LEU A 636 -25.55 42.46 17.04
C LEU A 636 -26.20 42.87 18.38
N ILE A 637 -27.23 43.71 18.31
CA ILE A 637 -28.47 43.55 19.09
C ILE A 637 -29.55 43.24 18.06
#